data_AF-A0A821PYF5-F1
#
_entry.id   AF-A0A821PYF5-F1
#
_cell.length_a   1.000
_cell.length_b   1.000
_cell.length_c   1.000
_cell.angle_alpha   90.00
_cell.angle_beta   90.00
_cell.angle_gamma   90.00
#
_symmetry.space_group_name_H-M   'P 1'
#
loop_
_entity.id
_entity.type
_entity.pdbx_description
1 polymer ?
#
loop_
_entity_poly.entity_id
_entity_poly.type
_entity_poly.pdbx_seq_one_letter_code
_entity_poly.pdbx_strand_id
1 'polypeptide(L)'
;MKLLQIIRQDIDFNGRRESLRRDLHSRYMFTWIILNAGGENGFVPNCCLVYRSTSISADYYHNMNKDNFTKWVTVKLIPNLSRPK
;
A
#
# COMPACT_ATOMS: atom_id res chain seq x y z
N MET A 1 10.81 -10.76 -27.90
CA MET A 1 10.79 -9.62 -28.86
C MET A 1 9.70 -8.57 -28.62
N LYS A 2 8.57 -8.86 -27.93
CA LYS A 2 7.52 -7.84 -27.64
C LYS A 2 7.95 -6.71 -26.70
N LEU A 3 8.80 -7.00 -25.71
CA LEU A 3 9.21 -6.02 -24.69
C LEU A 3 9.99 -4.84 -25.27
N LEU A 4 10.90 -5.10 -26.21
CA LEU A 4 11.70 -4.07 -26.88
C LEU A 4 10.89 -3.23 -27.89
N GLN A 5 9.81 -3.79 -28.44
CA GLN A 5 8.91 -3.05 -29.34
C GLN A 5 8.03 -2.05 -28.58
N ILE A 6 7.56 -2.41 -27.38
CA ILE A 6 6.79 -1.51 -26.51
C ILE A 6 7.68 -0.33 -26.08
N ILE A 7 8.89 -0.62 -25.59
CA ILE A 7 9.84 0.40 -25.14
C ILE A 7 10.21 1.38 -26.27
N ARG A 8 10.30 0.92 -27.53
CA ARG A 8 10.64 1.77 -28.69
C ARG A 8 9.49 2.68 -29.16
N GLN A 9 8.23 2.29 -28.98
CA GLN A 9 7.07 3.10 -29.41
C GLN A 9 6.81 4.31 -28.49
N ASP A 10 7.42 4.31 -27.31
CA ASP A 10 7.14 5.26 -26.23
C ASP A 10 8.17 6.39 -26.08
N ILE A 11 9.25 6.38 -26.88
CA ILE A 11 10.41 7.28 -26.70
C ILE A 11 10.26 8.65 -27.41
N ASP A 12 9.18 8.90 -28.17
CA ASP A 12 9.00 10.17 -28.88
C ASP A 12 8.01 11.16 -28.22
N PHE A 13 8.47 12.41 -28.16
CA PHE A 13 7.80 13.68 -27.81
C PHE A 13 7.49 14.01 -26.32
N ASN A 14 7.93 15.21 -25.92
CA ASN A 14 7.94 15.77 -24.55
C ASN A 14 6.58 15.80 -23.80
N GLY A 15 5.44 15.65 -24.47
CA GLY A 15 4.11 15.58 -23.83
C GLY A 15 3.71 14.19 -23.32
N ARG A 16 4.35 13.11 -23.80
CA ARG A 16 3.98 11.73 -23.44
C ARG A 16 4.73 11.18 -22.22
N ARG A 17 5.89 11.78 -21.86
CA ARG A 17 6.75 11.36 -20.72
C ARG A 17 6.03 11.35 -19.38
N GLU A 18 5.14 12.30 -19.12
CA GLU A 18 4.41 12.33 -17.86
C GLU A 18 3.31 11.26 -17.82
N SER A 19 2.65 10.98 -18.95
CA SER A 19 1.69 9.88 -19.06
C SER A 19 2.37 8.52 -18.92
N LEU A 20 3.55 8.34 -19.53
CA LEU A 20 4.37 7.14 -19.41
C LEU A 20 4.92 6.95 -18.01
N ARG A 21 5.37 8.03 -17.38
CA ARG A 21 5.75 8.02 -15.96
C ARG A 21 4.56 7.62 -15.09
N ARG A 22 3.37 8.17 -15.33
CA ARG A 22 2.16 7.80 -14.57
C ARG A 22 1.72 6.35 -14.84
N ASP A 23 1.82 5.86 -16.07
CA ASP A 23 1.46 4.48 -16.44
C ASP A 23 2.45 3.46 -15.88
N LEU A 24 3.76 3.73 -15.99
CA LEU A 24 4.81 2.93 -15.34
C LEU A 24 4.69 2.98 -13.81
N HIS A 25 4.42 4.14 -13.23
CA HIS A 25 4.18 4.29 -11.79
C HIS A 25 2.96 3.48 -11.37
N SER A 26 1.84 3.56 -12.08
CA SER A 26 0.64 2.77 -11.78
C SER A 26 0.85 1.25 -11.97
N ARG A 27 1.66 0.84 -12.95
CA ARG A 27 1.88 -0.59 -13.25
C ARG A 27 2.93 -1.24 -12.37
N TYR A 28 4.00 -0.52 -12.02
CA TYR A 28 5.20 -1.09 -11.40
C TYR A 28 5.59 -0.46 -10.07
N MET A 29 5.09 0.73 -9.71
CA MET A 29 5.28 1.29 -8.36
C MET A 29 4.02 1.05 -7.54
N PHE A 30 4.18 0.26 -6.48
CA PHE A 30 3.13 0.05 -5.50
C PHE A 30 3.69 0.16 -4.10
N THR A 31 2.95 0.83 -3.24
CA THR A 31 3.27 0.94 -1.82
C THR A 31 2.64 -0.25 -1.10
N TRP A 32 3.43 -0.98 -0.32
CA TRP A 32 2.89 -1.93 0.64
C TRP A 32 2.55 -1.22 1.93
N ILE A 33 1.37 -1.52 2.47
CA ILE A 33 0.94 -1.06 3.79
C ILE A 33 0.99 -2.25 4.72
N ILE A 34 1.75 -2.08 5.81
CA ILE A 34 1.91 -3.07 6.87
C ILE A 34 1.47 -2.37 8.15
N LEU A 35 0.45 -2.93 8.80
CA LEU A 35 -0.04 -2.46 10.09
C LEU A 35 -0.03 -3.62 11.09
N ASN A 36 0.55 -3.36 12.27
CA ASN A 36 0.60 -4.33 13.36
C ASN A 36 0.63 -3.59 14.71
N ALA A 37 0.24 -4.27 15.78
CA ALA A 37 0.31 -3.76 17.15
C ALA A 37 1.37 -4.54 17.94
N GLY A 38 2.33 -3.83 18.53
CA GLY A 38 3.33 -4.40 19.43
C GLY A 38 3.23 -3.78 20.83
N GLY A 39 3.57 -4.56 21.85
CA GLY A 39 3.75 -4.11 23.23
C GLY A 39 5.00 -4.75 23.86
N GLU A 40 5.15 -4.62 25.18
CA GLU A 40 6.29 -5.19 25.93
C GLU A 40 6.48 -6.70 25.72
N ASN A 41 5.40 -7.43 25.45
CA ASN A 41 5.37 -8.89 25.30
C ASN A 41 5.43 -9.33 23.83
N GLY A 42 5.79 -8.43 22.91
CA GLY A 42 5.84 -8.69 21.47
C GLY A 42 4.56 -8.25 20.73
N PHE A 43 4.32 -8.84 19.57
CA PHE A 43 3.16 -8.49 18.73
C PHE A 43 1.86 -9.10 19.26
N VAL A 44 0.78 -8.32 19.16
CA VAL A 44 -0.57 -8.82 19.43
C VAL A 44 -0.92 -9.87 18.36
N PRO A 45 -1.31 -11.10 18.75
CA PRO A 45 -1.68 -12.14 17.80
C PRO A 45 -2.78 -11.69 16.84
N ASN A 46 -2.77 -12.20 15.60
CA ASN A 46 -3.78 -11.97 14.55
C ASN A 46 -4.00 -10.49 14.11
N CYS A 47 -3.20 -9.55 14.63
CA CYS A 47 -3.32 -8.12 14.33
C CYS A 47 -2.57 -7.68 13.08
N CYS A 48 -1.64 -8.48 12.57
CA CYS A 48 -0.93 -8.16 11.34
C CYS A 48 -1.91 -8.01 10.16
N LEU A 49 -1.79 -6.89 9.47
CA LEU A 49 -2.52 -6.55 8.25
C LEU A 49 -1.50 -6.08 7.21
N VAL A 50 -1.43 -6.81 6.10
CA VAL A 50 -0.55 -6.49 4.97
C VAL A 50 -1.42 -6.39 3.73
N TYR A 51 -1.35 -5.27 3.03
CA TYR A 51 -2.05 -5.09 1.77
C TYR A 51 -1.36 -4.09 0.86
N ARG A 52 -1.60 -4.22 -0.43
CA ARG A 52 -1.07 -3.32 -1.45
C ARG A 52 -1.93 -2.06 -1.49
N SER A 53 -1.30 -0.89 -1.46
CA SER A 53 -1.95 0.39 -1.71
C SER A 53 -2.53 0.40 -3.13
N THR A 54 -3.78 0.86 -3.24
CA THR A 54 -4.44 1.14 -4.51
C THR A 54 -4.15 2.55 -5.01
N SER A 55 -3.56 3.41 -4.17
CA SER A 55 -3.19 4.76 -4.58
C SER A 55 -1.89 4.78 -5.36
N ILE A 56 -1.89 5.60 -6.42
CA ILE A 56 -0.71 5.99 -7.20
C ILE A 56 0.09 7.06 -6.42
N SER A 57 -0.53 7.76 -5.46
CA SER A 57 0.19 8.67 -4.57
C SER A 57 1.14 7.87 -3.68
N ALA A 58 2.31 8.45 -3.41
CA ALA A 58 3.26 7.87 -2.46
C ALA A 58 2.77 7.97 -1.01
N ASP A 59 1.74 8.79 -0.73
CA ASP A 59 1.15 8.89 0.60
C ASP A 59 0.23 7.69 0.91
N TYR A 60 0.38 7.15 2.12
CA TYR A 60 -0.43 6.01 2.57
C TYR A 60 -1.80 6.45 3.12
N TYR A 61 -1.99 7.75 3.39
CA TYR A 61 -3.13 8.29 4.12
C TYR A 61 -4.48 7.99 3.46
N HIS A 62 -4.56 7.97 2.12
CA HIS A 62 -5.79 7.61 1.43
C HIS A 62 -6.18 6.14 1.63
N ASN A 63 -5.19 5.25 1.75
CA ASN A 63 -5.40 3.82 1.88
C ASN A 63 -5.54 3.36 3.34
N MET A 64 -4.80 3.95 4.28
CA MET A 64 -4.97 3.76 5.72
C MET A 64 -5.59 5.01 6.33
N ASN A 65 -6.82 5.29 5.92
CA ASN A 65 -7.59 6.41 6.43
C ASN A 65 -8.20 6.08 7.80
N LYS A 66 -8.89 7.07 8.38
CA LYS A 66 -9.58 6.94 9.68
C LYS A 66 -10.48 5.70 9.73
N ASP A 67 -11.31 5.49 8.72
CA ASP A 67 -12.31 4.41 8.73
C ASP A 67 -11.64 3.03 8.68
N ASN A 68 -10.62 2.86 7.82
CA ASN A 68 -9.83 1.64 7.73
C ASN A 68 -9.06 1.35 9.02
N PHE A 69 -8.49 2.39 9.62
CA PHE A 69 -7.81 2.27 10.91
C PHE A 69 -8.78 1.89 12.02
N THR A 70 -9.93 2.56 12.13
CA THR A 70 -10.98 2.23 13.11
C THR A 70 -11.52 0.82 12.92
N LYS A 71 -11.70 0.37 11.67
CA LYS A 71 -12.08 -1.02 11.37
C LYS A 71 -11.00 -2.01 11.83
N TRP A 72 -9.73 -1.73 11.56
CA TRP A 72 -8.63 -2.57 12.05
C TRP A 72 -8.59 -2.62 13.58
N VAL A 73 -8.76 -1.48 14.27
CA VAL A 73 -8.79 -1.43 15.73
C VAL A 73 -9.93 -2.29 16.29
N THR A 74 -11.14 -2.14 15.76
CA THR A 74 -12.34 -2.81 16.28
C THR A 74 -12.41 -4.29 15.94
N VAL A 75 -11.96 -4.69 14.75
CA VAL A 75 -12.11 -6.07 14.25
C VAL A 75 -10.87 -6.93 14.52
N LYS A 76 -9.66 -6.35 14.47
CA LYS A 76 -8.41 -7.09 14.67
C LYS A 76 -7.78 -6.80 16.02
N LEU A 77 -7.56 -5.54 16.39
CA LEU A 77 -6.80 -5.22 17.60
C LEU A 77 -7.55 -5.57 18.88
N ILE A 78 -8.67 -4.91 19.16
CA ILE A 78 -9.41 -5.04 20.42
C ILE A 78 -9.76 -6.51 20.75
N PRO A 79 -10.26 -7.33 19.80
CA PRO A 79 -10.60 -8.72 20.10
C PRO A 79 -9.38 -9.61 20.42
N ASN A 80 -8.17 -9.22 20.01
CA ASN A 80 -6.95 -9.99 20.25
C ASN A 80 -6.07 -9.39 21.36
N LEU A 81 -6.49 -8.29 21.99
CA LEU A 81 -5.81 -7.77 23.18
C LEU A 81 -6.06 -8.68 24.37
N SER A 82 -5.00 -9.10 25.05
CA SER A 82 -5.11 -9.71 26.37
C SER A 82 -5.72 -8.71 27.34
N ARG A 83 -6.48 -9.18 28.35
CA ARG A 83 -6.99 -8.30 29.40
C ARG A 83 -5.84 -7.50 30.04
N PRO A 84 -6.08 -6.25 30.43
CA PRO A 84 -5.13 -5.50 31.26
C PRO A 84 -4.78 -6.36 32.48
N LYS A 85 -3.50 -6.41 32.81
CA LYS A 85 -3.04 -7.01 34.07
C LYS A 85 -3.41 -6.12 35.24
#